data_AF-A0A820ELU7-F1
#
_entry.id   AF-A0A820ELU7-F1
#
_cell.length_a   1.000
_cell.length_b   1.000
_cell.length_c   1.000
_cell.angle_alpha   90.00
_cell.angle_beta   90.00
_cell.angle_gamma   90.00
#
_symmetry.space_group_name_H-M   'P 1'
#
loop_
_entity.id
_entity.type
_entity.pdbx_description
1 polymer ?
#
loop_
_entity_poly.entity_id
_entity_poly.type
_entity_poly.pdbx_seq_one_letter_code
_entity_poly.pdbx_strand_id
1 'polypeptide(L)'
;MSGKLSFECHASQKAIDRILAQSDEERSQIIIDIFDKYFGDGIKSNPTAFRGRFRKMAASSFNFYRGSALLFYQDLKIDNDPWIASHEAAGNIFIHGDLHAENFGTYLDNHGILNFDVNDFDEGYCGPFTWDIKRLL
;
A
#
# COMPACT_ATOMS: atom_id res chain seq x y z
N MET A 1 -31.14 23.73 -1.75
CA MET A 1 -30.75 22.40 -1.22
C MET A 1 -29.29 22.17 -1.59
N SER A 2 -28.39 22.55 -0.68
CA SER A 2 -26.94 22.36 -0.85
C SER A 2 -26.60 20.96 -0.36
N GLY A 3 -26.48 20.01 -1.28
CA GLY A 3 -25.96 18.69 -0.98
C GLY A 3 -24.45 18.82 -0.77
N LYS A 4 -24.02 18.92 0.49
CA LYS A 4 -22.62 18.69 0.85
C LYS A 4 -22.27 17.28 0.36
N LEU A 5 -21.50 17.19 -0.71
CA LEU A 5 -20.64 16.03 -0.96
C LEU A 5 -19.57 16.06 0.13
N SER A 6 -19.93 15.65 1.33
CA SER A 6 -18.96 15.22 2.32
C SER A 6 -18.40 13.92 1.78
N PHE A 7 -17.23 13.99 1.14
CA PHE A 7 -16.38 12.84 0.90
C PHE A 7 -15.93 12.33 2.27
N GLU A 8 -16.82 11.64 2.97
CA GLU A 8 -16.46 11.03 4.23
C GLU A 8 -15.43 9.94 3.91
N CYS A 9 -14.26 10.09 4.53
CA CYS A 9 -13.17 9.12 4.56
C CYS A 9 -13.59 7.86 5.36
N HIS A 10 -14.80 7.36 5.11
CA HIS A 10 -15.48 6.38 5.94
C HIS A 10 -14.83 5.00 5.85
N ALA A 11 -14.22 4.73 4.69
CA ALA A 11 -13.47 3.52 4.43
C ALA A 11 -12.18 3.52 5.29
N SER A 12 -11.21 4.39 4.99
CA SER A 12 -9.94 4.42 5.70
C SER A 12 -10.10 4.58 7.22
N GLN A 13 -11.12 5.33 7.68
CA GLN A 13 -11.44 5.45 9.11
C GLN A 13 -11.86 4.12 9.74
N LYS A 14 -12.70 3.31 9.09
CA LYS A 14 -13.06 1.97 9.60
C LYS A 14 -11.84 1.05 9.72
N ALA A 15 -10.93 1.11 8.76
CA ALA A 15 -9.68 0.35 8.83
C ALA A 15 -8.83 0.80 10.02
N ILE A 16 -8.71 2.11 10.25
CA ILE A 16 -8.02 2.69 11.40
C ILE A 16 -8.68 2.25 12.71
N ASP A 17 -9.99 2.44 12.85
CA ASP A 17 -10.73 2.09 14.07
C ASP A 17 -10.58 0.61 14.42
N ARG A 18 -10.64 -0.26 13.41
CA ARG A 18 -10.39 -1.70 13.58
C ARG A 18 -8.97 -1.99 14.06
N ILE A 19 -7.96 -1.33 13.49
CA ILE A 19 -6.56 -1.52 13.91
C ILE A 19 -6.37 -1.02 15.34
N LEU A 20 -6.94 0.13 15.70
CA LEU A 20 -6.85 0.70 17.04
C LEU A 20 -7.63 -0.11 18.10
N ALA A 21 -8.59 -0.93 17.67
CA ALA A 21 -9.31 -1.85 18.54
C ALA A 21 -8.53 -3.15 18.86
N GLN A 22 -7.43 -3.43 18.16
CA GLN A 22 -6.58 -4.62 18.39
C GLN A 22 -5.61 -4.36 19.54
N SER A 23 -5.28 -5.40 20.32
CA SER A 23 -4.14 -5.33 21.24
C SER A 23 -2.81 -5.33 20.48
N ASP A 24 -1.74 -4.90 21.15
CA ASP A 24 -0.39 -4.94 20.58
C ASP A 24 0.03 -6.37 20.20
N GLU A 25 -0.34 -7.37 21.01
CA GLU A 25 -0.08 -8.79 20.74
C GLU A 25 -0.85 -9.29 19.51
N GLU A 26 -2.15 -8.99 19.44
CA GLU A 26 -2.99 -9.35 18.29
C GLU A 26 -2.44 -8.73 17.00
N ARG A 27 -2.12 -7.44 17.04
CA ARG A 27 -1.59 -6.74 15.88
C ARG A 27 -0.23 -7.28 15.46
N SER A 28 0.65 -7.57 16.42
CA SER A 28 1.96 -8.16 16.15
C SER A 28 1.84 -9.53 15.49
N GLN A 29 0.92 -10.37 15.95
CA GLN A 29 0.68 -11.68 15.36
C GLN A 29 0.19 -11.56 13.91
N ILE A 30 -0.76 -10.64 13.64
CA ILE A 30 -1.24 -10.38 12.28
C ILE A 30 -0.09 -9.97 11.34
N ILE A 31 0.80 -9.08 11.81
CA ILE A 31 1.96 -8.64 11.01
C ILE A 31 2.89 -9.82 10.71
N ILE A 32 3.19 -10.65 11.72
CA ILE A 32 4.03 -11.84 11.57
C ILE A 32 3.42 -12.82 10.57
N ASP A 33 2.13 -13.13 10.70
CA ASP A 33 1.43 -14.09 9.82
C ASP A 33 1.45 -13.62 8.37
N ILE A 34 1.22 -12.32 8.16
CA ILE A 34 1.26 -11.71 6.83
C ILE A 34 2.69 -11.77 6.27
N PHE A 35 3.71 -11.42 7.07
CA PHE A 35 5.10 -11.46 6.61
C PHE A 35 5.55 -12.90 6.32
N ASP A 36 5.21 -13.87 7.16
CA ASP A 36 5.53 -15.27 6.90
C ASP A 36 4.85 -15.76 5.61
N LYS A 37 3.57 -15.41 5.42
CA LYS A 37 2.81 -15.81 4.22
C LYS A 37 3.43 -15.29 2.92
N TYR A 38 3.84 -14.03 2.86
CA TYR A 38 4.29 -13.40 1.61
C TYR A 38 5.81 -13.37 1.46
N PHE A 39 6.56 -13.37 2.56
CA PHE A 39 8.02 -13.34 2.54
C PHE A 39 8.67 -14.66 2.95
N GLY A 40 7.93 -15.63 3.51
CA GLY A 40 8.50 -16.88 4.05
C GLY A 40 9.41 -17.62 3.06
N ASP A 41 9.01 -17.74 1.80
CA ASP A 41 9.85 -18.39 0.78
C ASP A 41 11.06 -17.54 0.38
N GLY A 42 10.91 -16.21 0.38
CA GLY A 42 12.02 -15.28 0.23
C GLY A 42 13.03 -15.36 1.37
N ILE A 43 12.54 -15.48 2.61
CA ILE A 43 13.36 -15.64 3.82
C ILE A 43 14.13 -16.96 3.75
N LYS A 44 13.49 -18.05 3.33
CA LYS A 44 14.14 -19.36 3.16
C LYS A 44 15.21 -19.34 2.07
N SER A 45 14.92 -18.71 0.93
CA SER A 45 15.84 -18.68 -0.22
C SER A 45 17.00 -17.70 -0.04
N ASN A 46 16.79 -16.55 0.62
CA ASN A 46 17.83 -15.56 0.89
C ASN A 46 17.69 -14.88 2.27
N PRO A 47 18.09 -15.58 3.36
CA PRO A 47 17.95 -15.06 4.72
C PRO A 47 18.73 -13.77 4.99
N THR A 48 19.85 -13.55 4.29
CA THR A 48 20.71 -12.37 4.49
C THR A 48 20.08 -11.13 3.89
N ALA A 49 19.53 -11.20 2.68
CA ALA A 49 18.81 -10.09 2.06
C ALA A 49 17.60 -9.66 2.90
N PHE A 50 16.81 -10.63 3.40
CA PHE A 50 15.66 -10.35 4.25
C PHE A 50 16.04 -9.76 5.62
N ARG A 51 17.14 -10.21 6.23
CA ARG A 51 17.69 -9.54 7.42
C ARG A 51 18.03 -8.07 7.15
N GLY A 52 18.62 -7.77 5.99
CA GLY A 52 18.87 -6.40 5.55
C GLY A 52 17.57 -5.59 5.38
N ARG A 53 16.56 -6.19 4.73
CA ARG A 53 15.23 -5.58 4.55
C ARG A 53 14.58 -5.24 5.90
N PHE A 54 14.51 -6.19 6.84
CA PHE A 54 13.89 -5.95 8.13
C PHE A 54 14.66 -4.93 8.98
N ARG A 55 15.99 -4.90 8.89
CA ARG A 55 16.78 -3.84 9.54
C ARG A 55 16.48 -2.44 8.98
N LYS A 56 16.30 -2.32 7.66
CA LYS A 56 15.90 -1.04 7.04
C LYS A 56 14.50 -0.62 7.49
N MET A 57 13.55 -1.56 7.51
CA MET A 57 12.18 -1.32 7.98
C MET A 57 12.14 -0.89 9.45
N ALA A 58 12.92 -1.52 10.32
CA ALA A 58 12.96 -1.20 11.75
C ALA A 58 13.59 0.17 12.06
N ALA A 59 14.22 0.84 11.09
CA ALA A 59 14.92 2.10 11.32
C ALA A 59 13.97 3.30 11.54
N SER A 60 12.74 3.26 11.04
CA SER A 60 11.74 4.31 11.26
C SER A 60 10.32 3.81 10.94
N SER A 61 9.30 4.49 11.47
CA SER A 61 7.89 4.23 11.12
C SER A 61 7.63 4.40 9.63
N PHE A 62 8.27 5.39 9.00
CA PHE A 62 8.20 5.61 7.55
C PHE A 62 8.77 4.42 6.76
N ASN A 63 9.95 3.93 7.12
CA ASN A 63 10.57 2.78 6.45
C ASN A 63 9.77 1.50 6.67
N PHE A 64 9.17 1.33 7.86
CA PHE A 64 8.27 0.22 8.12
C PHE A 64 7.06 0.28 7.19
N TYR A 65 6.33 1.40 7.18
CA TYR A 65 5.15 1.61 6.34
C TYR A 65 5.46 1.34 4.87
N ARG A 66 6.58 1.87 4.36
CA ARG A 66 7.03 1.64 2.99
C ARG A 66 7.33 0.16 2.73
N GLY A 67 8.10 -0.49 3.59
CA GLY A 67 8.51 -1.88 3.41
C GLY A 67 7.39 -2.91 3.60
N SER A 68 6.23 -2.48 4.11
CA SER A 68 5.07 -3.32 4.43
C SER A 68 3.84 -3.03 3.54
N ALA A 69 4.03 -2.68 2.27
CA ALA A 69 2.99 -2.53 1.24
C ALA A 69 1.80 -3.50 1.38
N LEU A 70 2.13 -4.79 1.43
CA LEU A 70 1.17 -5.89 1.53
C LEU A 70 0.32 -5.88 2.80
N LEU A 71 0.85 -5.35 3.90
CA LEU A 71 0.12 -5.22 5.17
C LEU A 71 -0.93 -4.13 5.03
N PHE A 72 -0.57 -3.01 4.43
CA PHE A 72 -1.49 -1.91 4.12
C PHE A 72 -2.66 -2.37 3.26
N TYR A 73 -2.40 -3.11 2.17
CA TYR A 73 -3.49 -3.62 1.33
C TYR A 73 -4.35 -4.66 2.04
N GLN A 74 -3.74 -5.52 2.87
CA GLN A 74 -4.49 -6.46 3.69
C GLN A 74 -5.40 -5.75 4.70
N ASP A 75 -4.93 -4.63 5.27
CA ASP A 75 -5.71 -3.84 6.19
C ASP A 75 -6.89 -3.17 5.50
N LEU A 76 -6.73 -2.69 4.26
CA LEU A 76 -7.78 -2.07 3.43
C LEU A 76 -8.77 -3.08 2.83
N LYS A 77 -8.41 -4.34 2.61
CA LYS A 77 -9.27 -5.35 1.96
C LYS A 77 -10.60 -5.62 2.67
N ILE A 78 -10.69 -5.35 3.98
CA ILE A 78 -11.88 -5.63 4.79
C ILE A 78 -12.96 -4.53 4.60
N ASP A 79 -12.64 -3.52 3.80
CA ASP A 79 -13.41 -2.31 3.73
C ASP A 79 -14.16 -2.21 2.40
N ASN A 80 -15.49 -2.10 2.48
CA ASN A 80 -16.35 -1.96 1.31
C ASN A 80 -16.18 -0.56 0.73
N ASP A 81 -15.20 -0.40 -0.16
CA ASP A 81 -14.96 0.87 -0.84
C ASP A 81 -16.16 1.22 -1.74
N PRO A 82 -16.85 2.34 -1.48
CA PRO A 82 -18.05 2.72 -2.24
C PRO A 82 -17.75 2.99 -3.72
N TRP A 83 -16.52 3.37 -4.07
CA TRP A 83 -16.12 3.57 -5.47
C TRP A 83 -16.01 2.26 -6.23
N ILE A 84 -15.57 1.20 -5.56
CA ILE A 84 -15.52 -0.16 -6.11
C ILE A 84 -16.94 -0.75 -6.17
N ALA A 85 -17.71 -0.61 -5.10
CA ALA A 85 -19.05 -1.19 -4.99
C ALA A 85 -20.04 -0.62 -6.02
N SER A 86 -19.84 0.64 -6.45
CA SER A 86 -20.68 1.31 -7.44
C SER A 86 -20.28 1.02 -8.89
N HIS A 87 -19.04 0.59 -9.15
CA HIS A 87 -18.51 0.41 -10.51
C HIS A 87 -17.54 -0.78 -10.55
N GLU A 88 -17.98 -1.92 -11.11
CA GLU A 88 -17.15 -3.13 -11.23
C GLU A 88 -15.81 -2.87 -11.93
N ALA A 89 -15.81 -2.01 -12.96
CA ALA A 89 -14.60 -1.60 -13.66
C ALA A 89 -13.60 -0.85 -12.76
N ALA A 90 -14.07 -0.14 -11.72
CA ALA A 90 -13.20 0.59 -10.80
C ALA A 90 -12.43 -0.33 -9.84
N GLY A 91 -12.87 -1.59 -9.69
CA GLY A 91 -12.19 -2.61 -8.89
C GLY A 91 -11.10 -3.39 -9.63
N ASN A 92 -10.99 -3.24 -10.95
CA ASN A 92 -10.14 -4.07 -11.80
C ASN A 92 -9.33 -3.23 -12.81
N ILE A 93 -8.52 -2.30 -12.28
CA ILE A 93 -7.64 -1.43 -13.05
C ILE A 93 -6.18 -1.81 -12.74
N PHE A 94 -5.28 -1.65 -13.71
CA PHE A 94 -3.86 -1.83 -13.45
C PHE A 94 -3.37 -0.72 -12.52
N ILE A 95 -3.02 -1.08 -11.29
CA ILE A 95 -2.48 -0.19 -10.26
C ILE A 95 -0.97 -0.37 -10.18
N HIS A 96 -0.29 0.68 -9.72
CA HIS A 96 1.15 0.67 -9.47
C HIS A 96 1.54 -0.30 -8.36
N GLY A 97 0.69 -0.45 -7.32
CA GLY A 97 0.90 -1.41 -6.24
C GLY A 97 2.02 -1.05 -5.25
N ASP A 98 2.85 -0.06 -5.57
CA ASP A 98 3.81 0.59 -4.67
C ASP A 98 3.85 2.10 -4.79
N LEU A 99 2.69 2.74 -4.99
CA LEU A 99 2.67 4.18 -5.19
C LEU A 99 3.01 4.95 -3.90
N HIS A 100 4.14 5.66 -3.90
CA HIS A 100 4.57 6.56 -2.84
C HIS A 100 5.46 7.69 -3.39
N ALA A 101 5.66 8.77 -2.63
CA ALA A 101 6.34 9.99 -3.10
C ALA A 101 7.72 9.74 -3.76
N GLU A 102 8.54 8.82 -3.24
CA GLU A 102 9.86 8.53 -3.81
C GLU A 102 9.83 7.76 -5.16
N ASN A 103 8.68 7.23 -5.58
CA ASN A 103 8.52 6.62 -6.91
C ASN A 103 8.17 7.66 -7.97
N PHE A 104 7.92 8.92 -7.56
CA PHE A 104 7.81 10.05 -8.48
C PHE A 104 9.19 10.66 -8.69
N GLY A 105 9.55 10.90 -9.94
CA GLY A 105 10.82 11.49 -10.29
C GLY A 105 10.74 12.36 -11.53
N THR A 106 11.85 13.02 -11.81
CA THR A 106 12.04 13.71 -13.09
C THR A 106 13.15 13.02 -13.86
N TYR A 107 12.92 12.80 -15.14
CA TYR A 107 13.85 12.09 -16.03
C TYR A 107 14.01 12.89 -17.31
N LEU A 108 15.25 13.03 -17.75
CA LEU A 108 15.55 13.66 -19.03
C LEU A 108 15.40 12.62 -20.13
N ASP A 109 14.50 12.85 -21.08
CA ASP A 109 14.39 11.97 -22.23
C ASP A 109 15.52 12.20 -23.25
N ASN A 110 15.53 11.35 -24.26
CA ASN A 110 16.44 11.38 -25.40
C ASN A 110 16.28 12.62 -26.31
N HIS A 111 15.26 13.45 -26.10
CA HIS A 111 15.09 14.75 -26.75
C HIS A 111 15.51 15.92 -25.85
N GLY A 112 16.01 15.65 -24.63
CA GLY A 112 16.41 16.67 -23.68
C GLY A 112 15.23 17.33 -22.97
N ILE A 113 14.05 16.69 -22.97
CA ILE A 113 12.87 17.18 -22.26
C ILE A 113 12.81 16.52 -20.88
N LEU A 114 12.63 17.35 -19.84
CA LEU A 114 12.46 16.87 -18.47
C LEU A 114 11.02 16.42 -18.29
N ASN A 115 10.84 15.10 -18.18
CA ASN A 115 9.54 14.48 -17.93
C ASN A 115 9.38 14.20 -16.44
N PHE A 116 8.20 14.48 -15.90
CA PHE A 116 7.81 14.06 -14.56
C PHE A 116 6.99 12.77 -14.70
N ASP A 117 7.45 11.69 -14.10
CA ASP A 117 6.83 10.37 -14.24
C ASP A 117 6.97 9.53 -12.98
N VAL A 118 6.18 8.46 -12.91
CA VAL A 118 6.24 7.43 -11.88
C VAL A 118 7.07 6.26 -12.40
N ASN A 119 7.94 5.73 -11.54
CA ASN A 119 8.80 4.59 -11.86
C ASN A 119 8.56 3.42 -10.90
N ASP A 120 9.11 2.25 -11.26
CA ASP A 120 9.13 1.02 -10.45
C ASP A 120 7.78 0.30 -10.34
N PHE A 121 7.37 -0.34 -11.46
CA PHE A 121 6.09 -1.06 -11.58
C PHE A 121 6.19 -2.56 -11.21
N ASP A 122 7.23 -2.98 -10.49
CA ASP A 122 7.45 -4.39 -10.17
C ASP A 122 6.39 -4.96 -9.21
N GLU A 123 5.69 -4.09 -8.46
CA GLU A 123 4.55 -4.45 -7.61
C GLU A 123 3.17 -4.23 -8.28
N GLY A 124 3.15 -3.96 -9.59
CA GLY A 124 1.93 -3.68 -10.35
C GLY A 124 0.96 -4.86 -10.40
N TYR A 125 -0.33 -4.59 -10.19
CA TYR A 125 -1.38 -5.62 -10.17
C TYR A 125 -2.73 -5.06 -10.65
N CYS A 126 -3.66 -5.92 -11.06
CA CYS A 126 -5.04 -5.50 -11.34
C CYS A 126 -5.85 -5.42 -10.04
N GLY A 127 -6.23 -4.21 -9.64
CA GLY A 127 -6.98 -4.00 -8.41
C GLY A 127 -7.71 -2.66 -8.38
N PRO A 128 -8.23 -2.31 -7.20
CA PRO A 128 -8.94 -1.06 -7.02
C PRO A 128 -8.02 0.15 -7.14
N PHE A 129 -8.36 1.12 -8.00
CA PHE A 129 -7.54 2.33 -8.15
C PHE A 129 -7.39 3.14 -6.85
N THR A 130 -8.36 3.03 -5.94
CA THR A 130 -8.35 3.73 -4.64
C THR A 130 -7.21 3.27 -3.73
N TRP A 131 -6.63 2.09 -3.97
CA TRP A 131 -5.51 1.57 -3.21
C TRP A 131 -4.25 2.40 -3.39
N ASP A 132 -3.92 2.79 -4.62
CA ASP A 132 -2.77 3.66 -4.89
C ASP A 132 -3.00 5.08 -4.36
N ILE A 133 -4.22 5.62 -4.52
CA ILE A 133 -4.56 6.95 -4.00
C ILE A 133 -4.44 7.01 -2.48
N LYS A 134 -4.99 6.01 -1.77
CA LYS A 134 -4.91 5.95 -0.30
C LYS A 134 -3.49 5.73 0.22
N ARG A 135 -2.60 5.19 -0.61
CA ARG A 135 -1.20 4.92 -0.25
C ARG A 135 -0.29 6.13 -0.47
N LEU A 136 -0.64 6.96 -1.45
CA LEU A 136 0.08 8.19 -1.75
C LEU A 136 -0.18 9.30 -0.71
N LEU A 137 -1.39 9.35 -0.15
CA LEU A 137 -1.86 10.37 0.79
C LEU A 137 -1.48 10.06 2.24
#